data_AF-K1T445-F1
#
_entry.id   AF-K1T445-F1
#
_cell.length_a   1.000
_cell.length_b   1.000
_cell.length_c   1.000
_cell.angle_alpha   90.00
_cell.angle_beta   90.00
_cell.angle_gamma   90.00
#
_symmetry.space_group_name_H-M   'P 1'
#
loop_
_entity.id
_entity.type
_entity.pdbx_description
1 polymer ?
#
loop_
_entity_poly.entity_id
_entity_poly.type
_entity_poly.pdbx_seq_one_letter_code
_entity_poly.pdbx_strand_id
1 'polypeptide(L)'
;RTIQIAPEAVGLINSSLILNLNDPCVLETTDWIRPLKYIGVWWGMHLGVETWKMDERHGATTVNAKKYIDFAAANNIEAVLFEGWNEGWESWGGMQNFDFTKPYADFDIDEIVRYAKEKGIEIIGHHETGGNIPNYERQMVHAMQW
;
A
#
# COMPACT_ATOMS: atom_id res chain seq x y z
N ARG A 1 -2.19 -28.93 10.02
CA ARG A 1 -1.47 -28.66 11.30
C ARG A 1 -0.05 -29.14 11.11
N THR A 2 0.94 -28.41 11.61
CA THR A 2 2.36 -28.69 11.39
C THR A 2 3.12 -28.66 12.71
N ILE A 3 4.12 -29.53 12.83
CA ILE A 3 5.12 -29.50 13.91
C ILE A 3 6.47 -29.56 13.20
N GLN A 4 7.28 -28.52 13.34
CA GLN A 4 8.64 -28.49 12.81
C GLN A 4 9.63 -28.86 13.92
N ILE A 5 10.50 -29.81 13.64
CA ILE A 5 11.53 -30.30 14.56
C ILE A 5 12.85 -30.26 13.82
N ALA A 6 13.84 -29.59 14.40
CA ALA A 6 15.19 -29.50 13.85
C ALA A 6 16.22 -29.62 14.99
N PRO A 7 17.39 -30.22 14.73
CA PRO A 7 18.47 -30.30 15.72
C PRO A 7 19.09 -28.93 16.03
N GLU A 8 18.97 -27.97 15.11
CA GLU A 8 19.46 -26.59 15.24
C GLU A 8 18.39 -25.58 14.82
N ALA A 9 18.42 -24.38 15.41
CA ALA A 9 17.44 -23.32 15.13
C ALA A 9 17.38 -22.93 13.64
N VAL A 10 18.53 -22.96 12.93
CA VAL A 10 18.60 -22.65 11.49
C VAL A 10 17.80 -23.64 10.64
N GLY A 11 17.59 -24.87 11.12
CA GLY A 11 16.76 -25.86 10.44
C GLY A 11 15.27 -25.49 10.42
N LEU A 12 14.81 -24.63 11.34
CA LEU A 12 13.43 -24.15 11.36
C LEU A 12 13.20 -23.12 10.24
N ILE A 13 14.10 -22.15 10.06
CA ILE A 13 13.97 -21.11 9.02
C ILE A 13 14.22 -21.66 7.61
N ASN A 14 15.04 -22.71 7.47
CA ASN A 14 15.37 -23.34 6.19
C ASN A 14 14.31 -24.36 5.72
N SER A 15 13.25 -24.58 6.50
CA SER A 15 12.24 -25.58 6.19
C SER A 15 11.14 -25.04 5.27
N SER A 16 10.97 -25.66 4.10
CA SER A 16 9.86 -25.37 3.16
C SER A 16 8.54 -26.07 3.53
N LEU A 17 8.41 -26.65 4.73
CA LEU A 17 7.24 -27.47 5.11
C LEU A 17 5.91 -26.76 4.88
N ILE A 18 5.82 -25.47 5.23
CA ILE A 18 4.58 -24.71 5.12
C ILE A 18 4.19 -24.50 3.65
N LEU A 19 5.14 -24.12 2.78
CA LEU A 19 4.87 -23.94 1.35
C LEU A 19 4.45 -25.27 0.69
N ASN A 20 5.12 -26.37 1.01
CA ASN A 20 4.83 -27.70 0.44
C ASN A 20 3.44 -28.27 0.80
N LEU A 21 2.79 -27.72 1.83
CA LEU A 21 1.47 -28.14 2.28
C LEU A 21 0.33 -27.27 1.71
N ASN A 22 0.65 -26.24 0.92
CA ASN A 22 -0.36 -25.48 0.17
C ASN A 22 -0.69 -26.19 -1.14
N ASP A 23 -1.88 -25.93 -1.66
CA ASP A 23 -2.21 -26.28 -3.04
C ASP A 23 -1.23 -25.59 -4.01
N PRO A 24 -0.94 -26.21 -5.17
CA PRO A 24 -0.15 -25.56 -6.21
C PRO A 24 -0.75 -24.22 -6.66
N CYS A 25 0.08 -23.36 -7.25
CA CYS A 25 -0.37 -22.08 -7.79
C CYS A 25 -1.53 -22.29 -8.78
N VAL A 26 -2.66 -21.61 -8.53
CA VAL A 26 -3.86 -21.65 -9.39
C VAL A 26 -3.87 -20.54 -10.45
N LEU A 27 -2.91 -19.60 -10.40
CA LEU A 27 -2.78 -18.55 -11.40
C LEU A 27 -2.16 -19.13 -12.67
N GLU A 28 -2.78 -18.87 -13.81
CA GLU A 28 -2.28 -19.31 -15.12
C GLU A 28 -0.93 -18.66 -15.46
N THR A 29 -0.77 -17.39 -15.09
CA THR A 29 0.47 -16.63 -15.29
C THR A 29 0.82 -15.81 -14.06
N THR A 30 2.12 -15.66 -13.82
CA THR A 30 2.68 -14.90 -12.69
C THR A 30 3.74 -13.88 -13.12
N ASP A 31 3.91 -13.65 -14.43
CA ASP A 31 4.95 -12.75 -14.96
C ASP A 31 4.78 -11.29 -14.52
N TRP A 32 3.56 -10.91 -14.11
CA TRP A 32 3.22 -9.61 -13.56
C TRP A 32 3.57 -9.47 -12.06
N ILE A 33 3.86 -10.59 -11.37
CA ILE A 33 4.26 -10.59 -9.96
C ILE A 33 5.79 -10.45 -9.90
N ARG A 34 6.26 -9.23 -9.63
CA ARG A 34 7.69 -8.92 -9.54
C ARG A 34 8.07 -8.41 -8.14
N PRO A 35 9.18 -8.87 -7.55
CA PRO A 35 9.76 -8.23 -6.38
C PRO A 35 10.11 -6.78 -6.70
N LEU A 36 9.93 -5.87 -5.74
CA LEU A 36 10.30 -4.46 -5.87
C LEU A 36 10.72 -3.88 -4.52
N LYS A 37 11.44 -2.76 -4.56
CA LYS A 37 11.67 -1.90 -3.38
C LYS A 37 10.81 -0.64 -3.48
N TYR A 38 10.31 -0.18 -2.33
CA TYR A 38 9.47 1.03 -2.25
C TYR A 38 9.83 1.93 -1.06
N ILE A 39 9.39 3.18 -1.14
CA ILE A 39 9.29 4.12 -0.01
C ILE A 39 7.84 4.59 0.10
N GLY A 40 7.49 5.37 1.11
CA GLY A 40 6.14 5.90 1.18
C GLY A 40 5.98 7.12 2.05
N VAL A 41 4.95 7.89 1.70
CA VAL A 41 4.28 8.80 2.64
C VAL A 41 3.54 7.88 3.61
N TRP A 42 4.19 7.63 4.74
CA TRP A 42 3.82 6.59 5.70
C TRP A 42 4.34 6.91 7.09
N TRP A 43 5.67 6.91 7.24
CA TRP A 43 6.32 7.00 8.54
C TRP A 43 6.07 8.35 9.24
N GLY A 44 5.84 9.42 8.48
CA GLY A 44 5.52 10.74 9.02
C GLY A 44 4.25 10.74 9.88
N MET A 45 3.24 9.95 9.50
CA MET A 45 2.00 9.81 10.27
C MET A 45 2.22 9.06 11.58
N HIS A 46 3.04 8.00 11.56
CA HIS A 46 3.42 7.25 12.77
C HIS A 46 4.24 8.08 13.76
N LEU A 47 5.10 8.95 13.25
CA LEU A 47 5.85 9.91 14.08
C LEU A 47 5.00 11.11 14.53
N GLY A 48 3.77 11.24 14.01
CA GLY A 48 2.89 12.36 14.28
C GLY A 48 3.40 13.69 13.74
N VAL A 49 4.27 13.70 12.73
CA VAL A 49 4.70 14.93 12.02
C VAL A 49 3.83 15.22 10.80
N GLU A 50 3.19 14.19 10.25
CA GLU A 50 2.15 14.26 9.22
C GLU A 50 0.85 13.66 9.76
N THR A 51 -0.25 13.87 9.05
CA THR A 51 -1.57 13.30 9.35
C THR A 51 -2.12 12.54 8.14
N TRP A 52 -2.95 11.53 8.39
CA TRP A 52 -3.68 10.83 7.32
C TRP A 52 -4.91 11.58 6.83
N LYS A 53 -5.56 12.35 7.71
CA LYS A 53 -6.72 13.17 7.37
C LYS A 53 -6.27 14.47 6.73
N MET A 54 -7.14 15.07 5.93
CA MET A 54 -6.87 16.38 5.33
C MET A 54 -6.92 17.50 6.39
N ASP A 55 -5.76 17.84 6.93
CA ASP A 55 -5.52 19.02 7.77
C ASP A 55 -4.21 19.73 7.38
N GLU A 56 -3.76 20.70 8.17
CA GLU A 56 -2.55 21.49 7.89
C GLU A 56 -1.26 20.65 7.74
N ARG A 57 -1.27 19.39 8.21
CA ARG A 57 -0.13 18.48 8.18
C ARG A 57 -0.40 17.24 7.33
N HIS A 58 -1.40 17.30 6.45
CA HIS A 58 -1.77 16.17 5.61
C HIS A 58 -0.55 15.67 4.81
N GLY A 59 -0.22 14.39 4.97
CA GLY A 59 0.95 13.79 4.33
C GLY A 59 0.73 13.55 2.83
N ALA A 60 -0.43 13.00 2.48
CA ALA A 60 -0.76 12.64 1.11
C ALA A 60 -1.28 13.84 0.32
N THR A 61 -0.37 14.74 -0.05
CA THR A 61 -0.65 15.85 -0.98
C THR A 61 0.07 15.64 -2.31
N THR A 62 -0.45 16.20 -3.41
CA THR A 62 0.21 16.16 -4.73
C THR A 62 1.65 16.69 -4.68
N VAL A 63 1.89 17.74 -3.88
CA VAL A 63 3.22 18.35 -3.74
C VAL A 63 4.17 17.38 -3.03
N ASN A 64 3.73 16.71 -1.96
CA ASN A 64 4.57 15.75 -1.25
C ASN A 64 4.78 14.48 -2.07
N ALA A 65 3.74 14.00 -2.75
CA ALA A 65 3.80 12.84 -3.62
C ALA A 65 4.88 12.98 -4.70
N LYS A 66 4.93 14.13 -5.38
CA LYS A 66 5.98 14.43 -6.37
C LYS A 66 7.39 14.42 -5.78
N LYS A 67 7.58 14.92 -4.55
CA LYS A 67 8.89 14.88 -3.86
C LYS A 67 9.34 13.44 -3.61
N TYR A 68 8.44 12.57 -3.15
CA TYR A 68 8.74 11.16 -2.93
C TYR A 68 9.02 10.43 -4.25
N ILE A 69 8.26 10.71 -5.31
CA ILE A 69 8.51 10.15 -6.65
C ILE A 69 9.89 10.57 -7.15
N ASP A 70 10.26 11.84 -7.03
CA ASP A 70 11.58 12.33 -7.45
C ASP A 70 12.71 11.67 -6.65
N PHE A 71 12.53 11.51 -5.34
CA PHE A 71 13.49 10.80 -4.50
C PHE A 71 13.62 9.33 -4.92
N ALA A 72 12.50 8.64 -5.15
CA ALA A 72 12.52 7.25 -5.57
C ALA A 72 13.26 7.07 -6.91
N ALA A 73 12.96 7.93 -7.89
CA ALA A 73 13.61 7.94 -9.19
C ALA A 73 15.11 8.22 -9.10
N ALA A 74 15.53 9.15 -8.23
CA ALA A 74 16.93 9.48 -8.03
C ALA A 74 17.74 8.37 -7.31
N ASN A 75 17.06 7.44 -6.62
CA ASN A 75 17.70 6.46 -5.74
C ASN A 75 17.46 4.99 -6.15
N ASN A 76 17.02 4.73 -7.38
CA ASN A 76 16.74 3.39 -7.88
C ASN A 76 15.77 2.61 -6.97
N ILE A 77 14.68 3.27 -6.59
CA ILE A 77 13.55 2.70 -5.87
C ILE A 77 12.36 2.73 -6.82
N GLU A 78 11.63 1.63 -6.90
CA GLU A 78 10.73 1.36 -8.02
C GLU A 78 9.30 1.86 -7.77
N ALA A 79 8.93 2.09 -6.51
CA ALA A 79 7.56 2.43 -6.17
C ALA A 79 7.42 3.36 -4.97
N VAL A 80 6.27 4.04 -4.90
CA VAL A 80 5.89 4.90 -3.77
C VAL A 80 4.50 4.54 -3.26
N LEU A 81 4.40 4.30 -1.95
CA LEU A 81 3.15 4.14 -1.20
C LEU A 81 2.63 5.50 -0.72
N PHE A 82 1.31 5.69 -0.78
CA PHE A 82 0.62 6.84 -0.20
C PHE A 82 -0.49 6.38 0.73
N GLU A 83 -0.31 6.49 2.05
CA GLU A 83 -1.42 6.40 3.00
C GLU A 83 -2.03 7.78 3.23
N GLY A 84 -3.33 7.85 3.52
CA GLY A 84 -4.03 9.12 3.71
C GLY A 84 -4.63 9.70 2.43
N TRP A 85 -4.46 9.05 1.28
CA TRP A 85 -4.83 9.63 -0.02
C TRP A 85 -6.34 9.84 -0.22
N ASN A 86 -7.17 9.00 0.38
CA ASN A 86 -8.61 8.89 0.14
C ASN A 86 -9.48 9.46 1.26
N GLU A 87 -10.70 9.91 0.96
CA GLU A 87 -11.61 10.39 1.99
C GLU A 87 -11.99 9.30 3.03
N GLY A 88 -12.12 9.72 4.29
CA GLY A 88 -12.62 8.88 5.38
C GLY A 88 -11.66 8.72 6.56
N TRP A 89 -10.44 9.24 6.48
CA TRP A 89 -9.46 9.16 7.58
C TRP A 89 -9.86 9.94 8.83
N GLU A 90 -10.82 10.85 8.75
CA GLU A 90 -11.47 11.45 9.92
C GLU A 90 -12.21 10.41 10.78
N SER A 91 -12.61 9.29 10.19
CA SER A 91 -13.30 8.19 10.86
C SER A 91 -12.38 7.11 11.40
N TRP A 92 -11.06 7.25 11.21
CA TRP A 92 -10.04 6.32 11.67
C TRP A 92 -9.97 6.24 13.20
N GLY A 93 -9.94 5.02 13.74
CA GLY A 93 -10.12 4.72 15.16
C GLY A 93 -11.59 4.78 15.62
N GLY A 94 -12.55 4.88 14.71
CA GLY A 94 -13.97 5.12 14.99
C GLY A 94 -14.90 4.28 14.10
N MET A 95 -15.66 4.95 13.22
CA MET A 95 -16.64 4.28 12.35
C MET A 95 -16.01 3.57 11.15
N GLN A 96 -14.74 3.86 10.81
CA GLN A 96 -13.98 3.15 9.78
C GLN A 96 -14.70 3.17 8.41
N ASN A 97 -15.20 4.33 8.01
CA ASN A 97 -15.91 4.55 6.76
C ASN A 97 -14.99 5.26 5.77
N PHE A 98 -14.37 4.46 4.90
CA PHE A 98 -13.50 4.92 3.84
C PHE A 98 -14.20 4.87 2.49
N ASP A 99 -13.88 5.81 1.61
CA ASP A 99 -14.17 5.74 0.18
C ASP A 99 -12.89 5.32 -0.55
N PHE A 100 -12.92 4.17 -1.24
CA PHE A 100 -11.72 3.62 -1.89
C PHE A 100 -11.52 4.13 -3.33
N THR A 101 -12.29 5.12 -3.75
CA THR A 101 -12.26 5.70 -5.11
C THR A 101 -12.25 7.23 -5.12
N LYS A 102 -12.28 7.85 -3.93
CA LYS A 102 -12.38 9.30 -3.80
C LYS A 102 -11.16 9.87 -3.08
N PRO A 103 -10.20 10.46 -3.82
CA PRO A 103 -9.07 11.13 -3.21
C PRO A 103 -9.50 12.41 -2.47
N TYR A 104 -8.72 12.84 -1.48
CA TYR A 104 -8.86 14.19 -0.92
C TYR A 104 -8.54 15.27 -1.96
N ALA A 105 -9.06 16.48 -1.73
CA ALA A 105 -8.95 17.60 -2.68
C ALA A 105 -7.50 18.07 -2.95
N ASP A 106 -6.55 17.74 -2.06
CA ASP A 106 -5.13 18.04 -2.19
C ASP A 106 -4.29 16.86 -2.71
N PHE A 107 -4.93 15.73 -3.08
CA PHE A 107 -4.30 14.55 -3.69
C PHE A 107 -4.85 14.32 -5.11
N ASP A 108 -4.23 14.96 -6.10
CA ASP A 108 -4.56 14.80 -7.52
C ASP A 108 -3.95 13.50 -8.05
N ILE A 109 -4.71 12.40 -7.98
CA ILE A 109 -4.20 11.08 -8.37
C ILE A 109 -3.84 11.00 -9.86
N ASP A 110 -4.60 11.65 -10.74
CA ASP A 110 -4.34 11.64 -12.18
C ASP A 110 -2.98 12.27 -12.49
N GLU A 111 -2.69 13.42 -11.87
CA GLU A 111 -1.41 14.09 -12.00
C GLU A 111 -0.26 13.29 -11.37
N ILE A 112 -0.49 12.66 -10.21
CA ILE A 112 0.52 11.82 -9.54
C ILE A 112 0.86 10.60 -10.39
N VAL A 113 -0.14 9.89 -10.93
CA VAL A 113 0.05 8.73 -11.80
C VAL A 113 0.77 9.14 -13.08
N ARG A 114 0.37 10.25 -13.71
CA ARG A 114 1.07 10.80 -14.88
C ARG A 114 2.54 11.08 -14.57
N TYR A 115 2.81 11.77 -13.46
CA TYR A 115 4.17 12.15 -13.07
C TYR A 115 5.04 10.94 -12.69
N ALA A 116 4.48 9.97 -11.96
CA ALA A 116 5.17 8.74 -11.59
C ALA A 116 5.54 7.93 -12.83
N LYS A 117 4.62 7.80 -13.79
CA LYS A 117 4.86 7.14 -15.08
C LYS A 117 5.98 7.80 -15.88
N GLU A 118 6.03 9.14 -15.93
CA GLU A 118 7.12 9.88 -16.59
C GLU A 118 8.50 9.61 -15.94
N LYS A 119 8.52 9.25 -14.66
CA LYS A 119 9.71 8.96 -13.88
C LYS A 119 10.04 7.46 -13.78
N GLY A 120 9.21 6.60 -14.37
CA GLY A 120 9.35 5.15 -14.27
C GLY A 120 9.11 4.61 -12.86
N ILE A 121 8.25 5.27 -12.09
CA ILE A 121 7.89 4.92 -10.71
C ILE A 121 6.47 4.35 -10.68
N GLU A 122 6.31 3.22 -9.99
CA GLU A 122 5.00 2.63 -9.71
C GLU A 122 4.34 3.28 -8.49
N ILE A 123 3.02 3.30 -8.46
CA ILE A 123 2.25 3.69 -7.28
C ILE A 123 1.77 2.44 -6.55
N ILE A 124 2.00 2.37 -5.25
CA ILE A 124 1.45 1.33 -4.38
C ILE A 124 0.14 1.86 -3.80
N GLY A 125 -0.97 1.21 -4.18
CA GLY A 125 -2.29 1.50 -3.63
C GLY A 125 -2.40 1.14 -2.15
N HIS A 126 -3.30 1.82 -1.44
CA HIS A 126 -3.51 1.63 -0.01
C HIS A 126 -5.01 1.58 0.31
N HIS A 127 -5.49 0.43 0.77
CA HIS A 127 -6.88 0.19 1.20
C HIS A 127 -6.93 -0.21 2.68
N GLU A 128 -6.90 0.77 3.57
CA GLU A 128 -7.16 0.56 5.00
C GLU A 128 -8.67 0.43 5.24
N THR A 129 -9.07 -0.57 6.03
CA THR A 129 -10.49 -0.88 6.29
C THR A 129 -10.89 -0.58 7.73
N GLY A 130 -9.91 -0.32 8.60
CA GLY A 130 -9.75 -0.87 9.94
C GLY A 130 -10.90 -1.70 10.46
N GLY A 131 -11.06 -2.88 9.86
CA GLY A 131 -11.98 -3.91 10.31
C GLY A 131 -13.40 -3.82 9.75
N ASN A 132 -13.79 -2.75 9.04
CA ASN A 132 -15.10 -2.62 8.42
C ASN A 132 -15.17 -3.33 7.06
N ILE A 133 -15.11 -4.66 7.11
CA ILE A 133 -15.14 -5.53 5.91
C ILE A 133 -16.39 -5.31 5.05
N PRO A 134 -17.62 -5.16 5.59
CA PRO A 134 -18.79 -4.92 4.75
C PRO A 134 -18.70 -3.63 3.93
N ASN A 135 -18.05 -2.58 4.45
CA ASN A 135 -17.80 -1.36 3.68
C ASN A 135 -16.85 -1.62 2.52
N TYR A 136 -15.75 -2.34 2.79
CA TYR A 136 -14.77 -2.66 1.76
C TYR A 136 -15.33 -3.56 0.66
N GLU A 137 -16.02 -4.64 1.01
CA GLU A 137 -16.59 -5.59 0.04
C GLU A 137 -17.56 -4.93 -0.95
N ARG A 138 -18.39 -3.97 -0.48
CA ARG A 138 -19.31 -3.23 -1.35
C ARG A 138 -18.61 -2.33 -2.36
N GLN A 139 -17.38 -1.90 -2.07
CA GLN A 139 -16.60 -0.99 -2.92
C GLN A 139 -15.49 -1.71 -3.71
N MET A 140 -15.08 -2.91 -3.28
CA MET A 140 -13.86 -3.60 -3.74
C MET A 140 -13.77 -3.73 -5.26
N VAL A 141 -14.84 -4.18 -5.93
CA VAL A 141 -14.83 -4.36 -7.38
C VAL A 141 -14.60 -3.02 -8.10
N HIS A 142 -15.25 -1.96 -7.62
CA HIS A 142 -15.09 -0.63 -8.19
C HIS A 142 -13.68 -0.09 -7.92
N ALA A 143 -13.18 -0.23 -6.70
CA ALA A 143 -11.86 0.24 -6.28
C ALA A 143 -10.71 -0.46 -7.01
N MET A 144 -10.86 -1.74 -7.37
CA MET A 144 -9.84 -2.47 -8.15
C MET A 144 -9.85 -2.13 -9.65
N GLN A 145 -10.90 -1.46 -10.15
CA GLN A 145 -11.05 -1.04 -11.55
C GLN A 145 -10.72 0.44 -11.78
N TRP A 146 -10.81 1.24 -10.72
CA TRP A 146 -10.57 2.68 -10.71
C TRP A 146 -9.10 2.99 -10.94
#